data_AF-A0A974UJZ2-F1
#
_entry.id   AF-A0A974UJZ2-F1
#
_cell.length_a   1.000
_cell.length_b   1.000
_cell.length_c   1.000
_cell.angle_alpha   90.00
_cell.angle_beta   90.00
_cell.angle_gamma   90.00
#
_symmetry.space_group_name_H-M   'P 1'
#
loop_
_entity.id
_entity.type
_entity.pdbx_description
1 polymer ?
#
loop_
_entity_poly.entity_id
_entity_poly.type
_entity_poly.pdbx_seq_one_letter_code
_entity_poly.pdbx_strand_id
1 'polypeptide(L)' 'MNWFRRASAGEVAALYGELAGLVAEGTLTAPVEATYALADYEKAFAHSLEPGRSGKILFTFGGE' A
#
# COMPACT_ATOMS: atom_id res chain seq x y z
N MET A 1 13.00 -1.85 -11.85
CA MET A 1 13.06 -1.63 -10.38
C MET A 1 14.45 -2.02 -9.82
N ASN A 2 15.52 -1.32 -10.21
CA ASN A 2 16.88 -1.60 -9.70
C ASN A 2 17.42 -0.50 -8.77
N TRP A 3 16.76 0.64 -8.68
CA TRP A 3 17.22 1.79 -7.91
C TRP A 3 17.24 1.53 -6.40
N PHE A 4 16.17 0.97 -5.83
CA PHE A 4 16.10 0.62 -4.40
C PHE A 4 17.24 -0.31 -3.94
N ARG A 5 17.82 -1.12 -4.84
CA ARG A 5 18.94 -2.01 -4.51
C ARG A 5 20.30 -1.28 -4.49
N ARG A 6 20.39 -0.09 -5.08
CA ARG A 6 21.62 0.69 -5.26
C ARG A 6 21.63 1.98 -4.45
N ALA A 7 20.45 2.51 -4.13
CA ALA A 7 20.28 3.70 -3.31
C ALA A 7 20.83 3.47 -1.91
N SER A 8 21.50 4.49 -1.38
CA SER A 8 21.88 4.57 0.03
C SER A 8 20.64 4.67 0.93
N ALA A 9 20.80 4.35 2.21
CA ALA A 9 19.73 4.52 3.19
C ALA A 9 19.21 5.96 3.27
N GLY A 10 20.08 6.96 3.09
CA GLY A 10 19.72 8.37 3.08
C GLY A 10 18.84 8.75 1.89
N GLU A 11 19.16 8.27 0.68
CA GLU A 11 18.35 8.50 -0.52
C GLU A 11 16.97 7.85 -0.40
N VAL A 12 16.90 6.64 0.17
CA VAL A 12 15.62 5.95 0.41
C VAL A 12 14.79 6.74 1.43
N ALA A 13 15.38 7.17 2.54
CA ALA A 13 14.68 7.96 3.56
C ALA A 13 14.16 9.30 3.00
N ALA A 14 14.97 9.99 2.19
CA ALA A 14 14.57 11.24 1.54
C ALA A 14 13.35 11.05 0.62
N LEU A 15 13.37 10.01 -0.21
CA LEU A 15 12.24 9.65 -1.07
C LEU A 15 10.98 9.34 -0.25
N TYR A 16 11.09 8.56 0.83
CA TYR A 16 9.95 8.29 1.70
C TYR A 16 9.39 9.55 2.35
N GLY A 17 10.25 10.52 2.71
CA GLY A 17 9.84 11.83 3.22
C GLY A 17 9.03 12.62 2.20
N GLU A 18 9.50 12.67 0.95
CA GLU A 18 8.78 13.33 -0.15
C GLU A 18 7.40 12.68 -0.40
N LEU A 19 7.36 11.35 -0.51
CA LEU A 19 6.11 10.61 -0.70
C LEU A 19 5.14 10.83 0.48
N ALA A 20 5.64 10.86 1.71
CA ALA A 20 4.81 11.12 2.89
C ALA A 20 4.22 12.54 2.87
N GLY A 21 5.00 13.54 2.44
CA GLY A 21 4.52 14.91 2.24
C GLY A 21 3.37 14.97 1.23
N LEU A 22 3.56 14.34 0.07
CA LEU A 22 2.53 14.27 -0.97
C LEU A 22 1.25 13.56 -0.50
N VAL A 23 1.37 12.54 0.36
CA VAL A 23 0.22 11.87 0.97
C VAL A 23 -0.48 12.77 1.97
N ALA A 24 0.27 13.47 2.83
CA ALA A 24 -0.29 14.38 3.82
C ALA A 24 -1.04 15.57 3.17
N GLU A 25 -0.55 16.05 2.03
CA GLU A 25 -1.21 17.08 1.22
C GLU A 25 -2.44 16.57 0.45
N GLY A 26 -2.62 15.24 0.35
CA GLY A 26 -3.66 14.62 -0.45
C GLY A 26 -3.37 14.60 -1.96
N THR A 27 -2.20 15.10 -2.39
CA THR A 27 -1.72 15.06 -3.78
C THR A 27 -1.49 13.61 -4.25
N LEU A 28 -0.96 12.77 -3.38
CA LEU A 28 -0.80 11.33 -3.61
C LEU A 28 -1.80 10.57 -2.73
N THR A 29 -2.72 9.84 -3.35
CA THR A 29 -3.65 8.98 -2.64
C THR A 29 -3.48 7.53 -3.07
N ALA A 30 -3.72 6.62 -2.13
CA ALA A 30 -3.71 5.19 -2.36
C ALA A 30 -5.05 4.61 -1.88
N PRO A 31 -6.09 4.58 -2.74
CA PRO A 31 -7.41 4.12 -2.34
C PRO A 31 -7.36 2.68 -1.83
N VAL A 32 -8.07 2.44 -0.74
CA VAL A 32 -8.33 1.10 -0.22
C VAL A 32 -9.68 0.68 -0.77
N GLU A 33 -9.68 -0.40 -1.55
CA GLU A 33 -10.89 -0.92 -2.18
C GLU A 33 -11.70 -1.76 -1.21
N ALA A 34 -11.02 -2.61 -0.45
CA ALA A 34 -11.63 -3.42 0.59
C ALA A 34 -10.63 -3.77 1.69
N THR A 35 -11.18 -4.08 2.86
CA THR A 35 -10.43 -4.62 3.98
C THR A 35 -11.06 -5.93 4.43
N TYR A 36 -10.22 -6.88 4.83
CA TYR A 36 -10.64 -8.24 5.23
C TYR A 36 -10.04 -8.60 6.57
N ALA A 37 -10.74 -9.39 7.38
CA ALA A 37 -10.08 -10.07 8.50
C ALA A 37 -9.07 -11.06 7.94
N LEU A 38 -8.01 -11.35 8.69
CA LEU A 38 -7.02 -12.35 8.27
C LEU A 38 -7.64 -13.73 8.03
N ALA A 39 -8.71 -14.07 8.77
CA ALA A 39 -9.48 -15.30 8.59
C ALA A 39 -10.11 -15.43 7.18
N ASP A 40 -10.36 -14.30 6.51
CA ASP A 40 -10.95 -14.24 5.17
C ASP A 40 -9.89 -14.18 4.05
N TYR A 41 -8.67 -14.68 4.29
CA TYR A 41 -7.55 -14.56 3.34
C TYR A 41 -7.88 -15.06 1.93
N GLU A 42 -8.62 -16.16 1.78
CA GLU A 42 -9.01 -16.69 0.48
C GLU A 42 -9.85 -15.70 -0.31
N LYS A 43 -10.82 -15.05 0.35
CA LYS A 43 -11.67 -14.02 -0.24
C LYS A 43 -10.86 -12.78 -0.60
N ALA A 44 -9.95 -12.37 0.28
CA ALA A 44 -9.06 -11.23 0.04
C ALA A 44 -8.16 -11.46 -1.19
N PHE A 45 -7.60 -12.67 -1.33
CA PHE A 45 -6.78 -13.02 -2.49
C PHE A 45 -7.58 -13.12 -3.77
N ALA A 46 -8.74 -13.80 -3.74
CA ALA A 46 -9.63 -13.88 -4.90
C ALA A 46 -9.96 -12.47 -5.42
N HIS A 47 -10.39 -11.56 -4.53
CA HIS A 47 -10.67 -10.17 -4.89
C HIS A 47 -9.43 -9.42 -5.40
N SER A 48 -8.24 -9.66 -4.80
CA SER A 48 -7.00 -9.01 -5.23
C SER A 48 -6.55 -9.39 -6.65
N LEU A 49 -7.00 -10.54 -7.15
CA LEU A 49 -6.68 -11.06 -8.48
C LEU A 49 -7.72 -10.66 -9.54
N GLU A 50 -8.84 -10.05 -9.13
CA GLU A 50 -9.85 -9.58 -10.08
C GLU A 50 -9.31 -8.43 -10.94
N PRO A 51 -9.49 -8.51 -12.27
CA PRO A 51 -9.06 -7.44 -13.17
C PRO A 51 -9.94 -6.21 -13.01
N GLY A 52 -9.36 -5.02 -13.21
CA GLY A 52 -10.11 -3.75 -13.16
C GLY A 52 -10.26 -3.14 -11.77
N ARG A 53 -9.65 -3.72 -10.73
CA ARG A 53 -9.61 -3.12 -9.40
C ARG A 53 -8.85 -1.79 -9.39
N SER A 54 -9.34 -0.87 -8.58
CA SER A 54 -8.86 0.50 -8.48
C SER A 54 -8.12 0.80 -7.17
N GLY A 55 -8.10 -0.13 -6.22
CA GLY A 55 -7.46 0.08 -4.93
C GLY A 55 -6.73 -1.12 -4.32
N LYS A 56 -6.20 -0.87 -3.13
CA LYS A 56 -5.51 -1.86 -2.30
C LYS A 56 -6.51 -2.73 -1.56
N ILE A 57 -6.18 -4.02 -1.44
CA ILE A 57 -6.83 -4.94 -0.53
C ILE A 57 -5.94 -5.08 0.70
N LEU A 58 -6.46 -4.77 1.88
CA LEU A 58 -5.69 -4.80 3.13
C LEU A 58 -6.28 -5.83 4.11
N PHE A 59 -5.40 -6.44 4.90
CA PHE A 59 -5.83 -7.20 6.07
C PHE A 59 -6.00 -6.26 7.26
N THR A 60 -7.07 -6.49 8.01
CA THR A 60 -7.28 -5.95 9.33
C THR A 60 -6.93 -7.02 10.36
N PHE A 61 -6.15 -6.60 11.34
CA PHE A 61 -5.80 -7.38 12.50
C PHE A 61 -6.46 -6.62 13.64
N GLY A 62 -7.67 -7.03 14.04
CA GLY A 62 -8.56 -6.25 14.91
C GLY A 62 -7.81 -5.42 15.94
N GLY A 63 -7.93 -4.09 15.84
CA GLY A 63 -7.46 -3.15 16.84
C GLY A 63 -8.67 -2.66 17.61
N GLU A 64 -8.77 -3.10 18.87
CA GLU A 64 -9.81 -2.80 19.89
C GLU A 64 -11.27 -2.77 19.44
#